data_AF-A0A5B8UDH6-F1
#
_entry.id   AF-A0A5B8UDH6-F1
#
_cell.length_a   1.000
_cell.length_b   1.000
_cell.length_c   1.000
_cell.angle_alpha   90.00
_cell.angle_beta   90.00
_cell.angle_gamma   90.00
#
_symmetry.space_group_name_H-M   'P 1'
#
loop_
_entity.id
_entity.type
_entity.pdbx_description
1 polymer ?
#
loop_
_entity_poly.entity_id
_entity_poly.type
_entity_poly.pdbx_seq_one_letter_code
_entity_poly.pdbx_strand_id
1 'polypeptide(L)'
;MRGTIPGPQNRGQPTARLVRFAPRTAEPKEPQPVSTVALNPRATAAGVLADILPGTRVRDALLVASGAGLTALGAQISIPVPPSPVPITGQTLAVVIAGAALGARRGIASQLLYVLLGLLLPVYADGASGAHVVWGSSGGYLVGFVVAAGLIGLAAEHGADRRPLLAALTFAAGQLAVFAIGVPWLKVAADLSWGDAIHYGFTVFIFGGIVKAVLAGVVTPSAWRLARRVDGRG
;
A
#
# COMPACT_ATOMS: atom_id res chain seq x y z
N MET A 1 -56.11 -50.78 -56.80
CA MET A 1 -55.29 -49.66 -56.27
C MET A 1 -55.87 -49.23 -54.92
N ARG A 2 -55.03 -49.25 -53.88
CA ARG A 2 -55.05 -48.53 -52.58
C ARG A 2 -56.38 -48.12 -51.91
N GLY A 3 -56.50 -48.40 -50.61
CA GLY A 3 -57.26 -47.57 -49.68
C GLY A 3 -57.63 -48.27 -48.36
N THR A 4 -57.00 -47.86 -47.26
CA THR A 4 -57.10 -48.42 -45.89
C THR A 4 -57.71 -47.42 -44.89
N ILE A 5 -58.35 -47.96 -43.83
CA ILE A 5 -58.69 -47.42 -42.47
C ILE A 5 -59.75 -46.28 -42.35
N PRO A 6 -60.28 -45.89 -41.15
CA PRO A 6 -60.69 -46.60 -39.89
C PRO A 6 -62.16 -46.32 -39.45
N GLY A 7 -62.68 -47.11 -38.51
CA GLY A 7 -63.97 -46.86 -37.82
C GLY A 7 -63.89 -45.87 -36.64
N PRO A 8 -65.01 -45.20 -36.26
CA PRO A 8 -65.12 -44.41 -35.03
C PRO A 8 -65.92 -45.19 -33.95
N GLN A 9 -65.35 -45.53 -32.80
CA GLN A 9 -65.16 -44.72 -31.58
C GLN A 9 -66.46 -44.36 -30.83
N ASN A 10 -66.72 -45.17 -29.80
CA ASN A 10 -67.74 -45.08 -28.76
C ASN A 10 -67.51 -43.85 -27.86
N ARG A 11 -68.43 -42.87 -27.85
CA ARG A 11 -68.42 -41.77 -26.87
C ARG A 11 -69.27 -42.13 -25.66
N GLY A 12 -68.58 -42.41 -24.56
CA GLY A 12 -69.16 -42.50 -23.23
C GLY A 12 -69.79 -41.17 -22.76
N GLN A 13 -70.89 -41.31 -22.03
CA GLN A 13 -71.64 -40.22 -21.40
C GLN A 13 -70.83 -39.53 -20.28
N PRO A 14 -71.01 -38.22 -20.05
CA PRO A 14 -70.40 -37.54 -18.92
C PRO A 14 -71.20 -37.77 -17.61
N THR A 15 -70.57 -38.39 -16.62
CA THR A 15 -71.06 -38.54 -15.24
C THR A 15 -70.87 -37.25 -14.45
N ALA A 16 -71.96 -36.77 -13.85
CA ALA A 16 -72.01 -35.61 -12.98
C ALA A 16 -71.12 -35.78 -11.72
N ARG A 17 -70.35 -34.73 -11.37
CA ARG A 17 -69.57 -34.67 -10.13
C ARG A 17 -70.20 -33.65 -9.18
N LEU A 18 -70.91 -34.14 -8.17
CA LEU A 18 -71.43 -33.32 -7.07
C LEU A 18 -70.25 -32.74 -6.26
N VAL A 19 -70.12 -31.42 -6.22
CA VAL A 19 -69.17 -30.73 -5.34
C VAL A 19 -69.83 -30.56 -3.97
N ARG A 20 -69.31 -31.27 -2.96
CA ARG A 20 -69.78 -31.19 -1.58
C ARG A 20 -69.02 -30.07 -0.86
N PHE A 21 -69.70 -28.98 -0.51
CA PHE A 21 -69.14 -27.93 0.35
C PHE A 21 -69.18 -28.37 1.81
N ALA A 22 -68.02 -28.48 2.45
CA ALA A 22 -67.88 -28.65 3.89
C ALA A 22 -67.67 -27.27 4.55
N PRO A 23 -68.27 -27.00 5.73
CA PRO A 23 -68.08 -25.74 6.44
C PRO A 23 -66.66 -25.64 7.01
N ARG A 24 -65.97 -24.51 6.73
CA ARG A 24 -64.67 -24.17 7.33
C ARG A 24 -64.84 -23.91 8.83
N THR A 25 -64.35 -24.80 9.67
CA THR A 25 -64.08 -24.52 11.08
C THR A 25 -62.95 -23.49 11.17
N ALA A 26 -63.19 -22.35 11.83
CA ALA A 26 -62.16 -21.35 12.09
C ALA A 26 -61.11 -21.93 13.05
N GLU A 27 -59.88 -22.07 12.59
CA GLU A 27 -58.76 -22.47 13.43
C GLU A 27 -58.39 -21.34 14.42
N PRO A 28 -57.99 -21.67 15.67
CA PRO A 28 -57.51 -20.68 16.62
C PRO A 28 -56.23 -20.03 16.12
N LYS A 29 -56.20 -18.69 16.03
CA LYS A 29 -55.03 -17.92 15.62
C LYS A 29 -53.93 -18.04 16.67
N GLU A 30 -52.86 -18.76 16.36
CA GLU A 30 -51.66 -18.85 17.22
C GLU A 30 -51.13 -17.45 17.56
N PRO A 31 -50.77 -17.19 18.83
CA PRO A 31 -50.16 -15.92 19.21
C PRO A 31 -48.79 -15.79 18.53
N GLN A 32 -48.67 -14.79 17.66
CA GLN A 32 -47.43 -14.51 16.95
C GLN A 32 -46.33 -14.14 17.95
N PRO A 33 -45.10 -14.66 17.79
CA PRO A 33 -44.00 -14.32 18.68
C PRO A 33 -43.75 -12.82 18.60
N VAL A 34 -43.84 -12.16 19.76
CA VAL A 34 -43.51 -10.75 19.92
C VAL A 34 -42.08 -10.59 19.43
N SER A 35 -41.88 -9.85 18.34
CA SER A 35 -40.54 -9.59 17.82
C SER A 35 -39.80 -8.73 18.82
N THR A 36 -39.00 -9.36 19.68
CA THR A 36 -38.06 -8.67 20.55
C THR A 36 -37.13 -7.88 19.63
N VAL A 37 -37.28 -6.56 19.60
CA VAL A 37 -36.36 -5.66 18.93
C VAL A 37 -34.98 -5.95 19.54
N ALA A 38 -34.13 -6.65 18.80
CA ALA A 38 -32.74 -6.84 19.18
C ALA A 38 -32.09 -5.46 19.17
N LEU A 39 -31.97 -4.83 20.35
CA LEU A 39 -31.22 -3.59 20.51
C LEU A 39 -29.80 -3.88 20.05
N ASN A 40 -29.40 -3.31 18.93
CA ASN A 40 -28.04 -3.41 18.41
C ASN A 40 -27.09 -2.79 19.47
N PRO A 41 -26.26 -3.59 20.18
CA PRO A 41 -25.44 -3.08 21.28
C PRO A 41 -24.36 -2.10 20.82
N ARG A 42 -24.13 -2.00 19.50
CA ARG A 42 -23.11 -1.14 18.91
C ARG A 42 -23.48 0.34 18.85
N ALA A 43 -24.73 0.71 19.16
CA ALA A 43 -25.20 2.09 19.02
C ALA A 43 -24.87 3.01 20.21
N THR A 44 -24.39 2.48 21.33
CA THR A 44 -24.19 3.24 22.57
C THR A 44 -22.85 2.90 23.22
N ALA A 45 -21.79 3.65 22.89
CA ALA A 45 -20.65 4.01 23.78
C ALA A 45 -19.42 4.47 22.96
N ALA A 46 -19.51 5.59 22.22
CA ALA A 46 -18.29 6.33 21.91
C ALA A 46 -17.99 7.19 23.15
N GLY A 47 -17.08 6.72 24.00
CA GLY A 47 -16.68 7.43 25.22
C GLY A 47 -15.73 8.59 24.93
N VAL A 48 -14.98 8.52 23.82
CA VAL A 48 -14.03 9.53 23.35
C VAL A 48 -13.97 9.62 21.83
N LEU A 49 -13.41 10.72 21.29
CA LEU A 49 -13.25 10.93 19.83
C LEU A 49 -12.49 9.80 19.12
N ALA A 50 -11.57 9.13 19.81
CA ALA A 50 -10.82 8.01 19.26
C ALA A 50 -11.72 6.82 18.89
N ASP A 51 -12.83 6.61 19.61
CA ASP A 51 -13.77 5.51 19.38
C ASP A 51 -14.57 5.67 18.07
N ILE A 52 -14.58 6.89 17.52
CA ILE A 52 -15.26 7.23 16.26
C ILE A 52 -14.38 6.87 15.06
N LEU A 53 -13.05 6.78 15.23
CA LEU A 53 -12.13 6.55 14.12
C LEU A 53 -12.20 5.10 13.64
N PRO A 54 -12.43 4.85 12.33
CA PRO A 54 -12.36 3.51 11.79
C PRO A 54 -10.98 2.90 11.98
N GLY A 55 -10.90 1.65 12.48
CA GLY A 55 -9.64 0.96 12.72
C GLY A 55 -8.73 0.84 11.48
N THR A 56 -9.31 0.86 10.28
CA THR A 56 -8.55 0.92 9.01
C THR A 56 -7.78 2.22 8.85
N ARG A 57 -8.34 3.38 9.25
CA ARG A 57 -7.64 4.66 9.18
C ARG A 57 -6.51 4.75 10.19
N VAL A 58 -6.71 4.20 11.39
CA VAL A 58 -5.67 4.11 12.42
C VAL A 58 -4.51 3.24 11.92
N ARG A 59 -4.81 2.07 11.36
CA ARG A 59 -3.80 1.21 10.74
C ARG A 59 -3.02 1.93 9.65
N ASP A 60 -3.70 2.64 8.76
CA ASP A 60 -3.05 3.35 7.65
C ASP A 60 -2.14 4.46 8.15
N ALA A 61 -2.57 5.23 9.15
CA ALA A 61 -1.75 6.25 9.78
C ALA A 61 -0.51 5.67 10.45
N LEU A 62 -0.66 4.56 11.18
CA LEU A 62 0.47 3.87 11.81
C LEU A 62 1.46 3.34 10.76
N LEU A 63 0.98 2.75 9.67
CA LEU A 63 1.83 2.27 8.58
C LEU A 63 2.61 3.41 7.92
N VAL A 64 1.96 4.54 7.66
CA VAL A 64 2.59 5.75 7.12
C VAL A 64 3.65 6.29 8.08
N ALA A 65 3.35 6.34 9.39
CA ALA A 65 4.29 6.76 10.42
C ALA A 65 5.48 5.79 10.54
N SER A 66 5.25 4.48 10.46
CA SER A 66 6.31 3.47 10.47
C SER A 66 7.24 3.60 9.27
N GLY A 67 6.71 3.85 8.06
CA GLY A 67 7.54 4.10 6.88
C GLY A 67 8.38 5.38 7.02
N ALA A 68 7.80 6.46 7.55
CA ALA A 68 8.51 7.71 7.80
C ALA A 68 9.62 7.53 8.85
N GLY A 69 9.31 6.80 9.93
CA GLY A 69 10.27 6.43 10.97
C GLY A 69 11.39 5.56 10.44
N LEU A 70 11.10 4.60 9.54
CA LEU A 70 12.13 3.80 8.89
C LEU A 70 13.10 4.67 8.07
N THR A 71 12.57 5.64 7.31
CA THR A 71 13.41 6.60 6.58
C THR A 71 14.25 7.46 7.53
N ALA A 72 13.66 7.93 8.64
CA ALA A 72 14.38 8.69 9.65
C ALA A 72 15.53 7.92 10.31
N LEU A 73 15.30 6.65 10.66
CA LEU A 73 16.35 5.75 11.18
C LEU A 73 17.43 5.49 10.12
N GLY A 74 17.03 5.27 8.86
CA GLY A 74 17.95 5.13 7.75
C GLY A 74 18.80 6.39 7.49
N ALA A 75 18.28 7.58 7.81
CA ALA A 75 19.03 8.84 7.72
C ALA A 75 20.18 8.92 8.71
N GLN A 76 20.05 8.27 9.88
CA GLN A 76 21.10 8.29 10.90
C GLN A 76 22.26 7.35 10.57
N ILE A 77 22.06 6.40 9.66
CA ILE A 77 23.16 5.64 9.06
C ILE A 77 23.76 6.52 7.97
N SER A 78 24.57 7.50 8.37
CA SER A 78 25.16 8.54 7.53
C SER A 78 26.68 8.37 7.48
N ILE A 79 27.25 8.43 6.28
CA ILE A 79 28.68 8.44 6.03
C ILE A 79 29.00 9.71 5.25
N PRO A 80 29.54 10.75 5.90
CA PRO A 80 30.03 11.93 5.23
C PRO A 80 31.17 11.56 4.26
N VAL A 81 31.17 12.16 3.06
CA VAL A 81 32.21 11.92 2.05
C VAL A 81 32.79 13.26 1.59
N PRO A 82 33.62 13.94 2.39
CA PRO A 82 34.20 15.21 2.00
C PRO A 82 34.98 15.07 0.68
N PRO A 83 34.85 16.02 -0.27
CA PRO A 83 34.18 17.32 -0.14
C PRO A 83 32.68 17.33 -0.53
N SER A 84 32.04 16.17 -0.73
CA SER A 84 30.61 16.12 -1.06
C SER A 84 29.76 16.79 0.02
N PRO A 85 28.82 17.68 -0.35
CA PRO A 85 27.91 18.32 0.60
C PRO A 85 26.74 17.41 1.03
N VAL A 86 26.55 16.28 0.36
CA VAL A 86 25.49 15.31 0.68
C VAL A 86 26.12 14.00 1.15
N PRO A 87 25.76 13.49 2.33
CA PRO A 87 26.32 12.24 2.84
C PRO A 87 25.71 11.01 2.17
N ILE A 88 26.43 9.89 2.23
CA ILE A 88 25.88 8.58 1.87
C ILE A 88 25.03 8.08 3.05
N THR A 89 23.73 7.91 2.83
CA THR A 89 22.82 7.47 3.90
C THR A 89 22.15 6.12 3.63
N GLY A 90 21.51 5.57 4.66
CA GLY A 90 20.59 4.42 4.56
C GLY A 90 19.18 4.77 4.06
N GLN A 91 18.86 6.06 3.85
CA GLN A 91 17.49 6.52 3.53
C GLN A 91 16.93 5.89 2.26
N THR A 92 17.73 5.79 1.19
CA THR A 92 17.23 5.29 -0.09
C THR A 92 16.75 3.85 0.01
N LEU A 93 17.41 3.01 0.82
CA LEU A 93 16.95 1.65 1.11
C LEU A 93 15.65 1.65 1.92
N ALA A 94 15.56 2.50 2.94
CA ALA A 94 14.35 2.65 3.74
C ALA A 94 13.14 3.10 2.88
N VAL A 95 13.35 4.05 1.97
CA VAL A 95 12.34 4.54 1.02
C VAL A 95 11.85 3.41 0.11
N VAL A 96 12.75 2.57 -0.40
CA VAL A 96 12.37 1.43 -1.24
C VAL A 96 11.56 0.41 -0.46
N ILE A 97 12.00 0.06 0.75
CA ILE A 97 11.28 -0.89 1.61
C ILE A 97 9.90 -0.34 1.97
N ALA A 98 9.81 0.94 2.35
CA ALA A 98 8.55 1.59 2.67
C ALA A 98 7.61 1.64 1.45
N GLY A 99 8.11 2.03 0.27
CA GLY A 99 7.33 2.03 -0.96
C GLY A 99 6.79 0.64 -1.29
N ALA A 100 7.66 -0.37 -1.31
CA ALA A 100 7.29 -1.73 -1.65
C ALA A 100 6.31 -2.36 -0.65
N ALA A 101 6.53 -2.15 0.66
CA ALA A 101 5.70 -2.74 1.70
C ALA A 101 4.33 -2.04 1.86
N LEU A 102 4.27 -0.72 1.61
CA LEU A 102 3.07 0.08 1.88
C LEU A 102 2.21 0.32 0.63
N GLY A 103 2.75 0.09 -0.56
CA GLY A 103 2.12 0.47 -1.84
C GLY A 103 2.29 1.96 -2.15
N ALA A 104 1.84 2.38 -3.34
CA ALA A 104 2.13 3.71 -3.88
C ALA A 104 1.57 4.83 -2.99
N ARG A 105 0.29 4.74 -2.61
CA ARG A 105 -0.39 5.81 -1.86
C ARG A 105 0.20 6.03 -0.48
N ARG A 106 0.40 4.94 0.29
CA ARG A 106 0.95 5.02 1.66
C ARG A 106 2.45 5.25 1.65
N GLY A 107 3.18 4.75 0.65
CA GLY A 107 4.59 5.06 0.43
C GLY A 107 4.82 6.55 0.19
N ILE A 108 4.05 7.17 -0.71
CA ILE A 108 4.08 8.63 -0.94
C ILE A 108 3.77 9.39 0.35
N ALA A 109 2.66 9.05 1.02
CA ALA A 109 2.26 9.71 2.26
C ALA A 109 3.34 9.59 3.35
N SER A 110 4.00 8.43 3.43
CA SER A 110 5.12 8.17 4.35
C SER A 110 6.31 9.08 4.07
N GLN A 111 6.71 9.25 2.81
CA GLN A 111 7.86 10.11 2.51
C GLN A 111 7.52 11.59 2.64
N LEU A 112 6.28 12.00 2.32
CA LEU A 112 5.81 13.34 2.63
C LEU A 112 5.82 13.62 4.13
N LEU A 113 5.33 12.66 4.94
CA LEU A 113 5.39 12.78 6.39
C LEU A 113 6.83 12.90 6.88
N TYR A 114 7.75 12.08 6.37
CA TYR A 114 9.17 12.18 6.71
C TYR A 114 9.74 13.58 6.44
N VAL A 115 9.46 14.14 5.26
CA VAL A 115 9.88 15.50 4.91
C VAL A 115 9.27 16.52 5.88
N LEU A 116 7.98 16.45 6.16
CA LEU A 116 7.30 17.37 7.08
C LEU A 116 7.83 17.28 8.51
N LEU A 117 8.09 16.07 9.01
CA LEU A 117 8.68 15.86 10.33
C LEU A 117 10.07 16.50 10.42
N GLY A 118 10.90 16.34 9.40
CA GLY A 118 12.24 16.94 9.37
C GLY A 118 12.26 18.46 9.34
N LEU A 119 11.15 19.14 9.03
CA LEU A 119 11.05 20.59 9.19
C LEU A 119 11.10 21.02 10.66
N LEU A 120 10.69 20.15 11.58
CA LEU A 120 10.50 20.48 13.01
C LEU A 120 11.32 19.59 13.96
N LEU A 121 11.74 18.41 13.52
CA LEU A 121 12.46 17.42 14.32
C LEU A 121 13.80 17.02 13.69
N PRO A 122 14.83 16.68 14.48
CA PRO A 122 16.17 16.25 14.03
C PRO A 122 16.17 14.83 13.43
N VAL A 123 15.44 14.64 12.33
CA VAL A 123 15.24 13.32 11.68
C VAL A 123 15.92 13.20 10.31
N TYR A 124 16.51 14.29 9.80
CA TYR A 124 17.37 14.21 8.62
C TYR A 124 18.74 13.64 8.97
N ALA A 125 19.59 13.47 7.97
CA ALA A 125 20.92 12.89 8.14
C ALA A 125 21.72 13.64 9.21
N ASP A 126 22.48 12.90 10.01
CA ASP A 126 23.29 13.43 11.12
C ASP A 126 22.51 14.30 12.12
N GLY A 127 21.24 13.97 12.34
CA GLY A 127 20.35 14.71 13.24
C GLY A 127 19.95 16.10 12.74
N ALA A 128 20.11 16.39 11.45
CA ALA A 128 19.71 17.68 10.89
C ALA A 128 18.18 17.87 10.88
N SER A 129 17.73 19.12 10.85
CA SER A 129 16.31 19.51 10.78
C SER A 129 16.15 20.90 10.17
N GLY A 130 14.93 21.26 9.81
CA GLY A 130 14.56 22.60 9.37
C GLY A 130 14.51 22.79 7.86
N ALA A 131 13.88 23.88 7.45
CA ALA A 131 13.64 24.20 6.04
C ALA A 131 14.93 24.39 5.23
N HIS A 132 16.04 24.78 5.86
CA HIS A 132 17.33 24.96 5.19
C HIS A 132 17.88 23.65 4.61
N VAL A 133 17.54 22.49 5.19
CA VAL A 133 17.93 21.18 4.62
C VAL A 133 17.12 20.88 3.36
N VAL A 134 15.82 21.21 3.38
CA VAL A 134 14.91 21.00 2.25
C VAL A 134 15.24 21.92 1.09
N TRP A 135 15.64 23.17 1.36
CA TRP A 135 16.06 24.11 0.32
C TRP A 135 17.55 24.09 0.01
N GLY A 136 18.34 23.34 0.78
CA GLY A 136 19.77 23.14 0.55
C GLY A 136 20.09 21.98 -0.40
N SER A 137 21.34 21.51 -0.32
CA SER A 137 21.93 20.48 -1.19
C SER A 137 21.18 19.15 -1.22
N SER A 138 20.53 18.77 -0.11
CA SER A 138 19.80 17.50 0.03
C SER A 138 18.35 17.57 -0.44
N GLY A 139 17.82 18.77 -0.72
CA GLY A 139 16.42 19.02 -1.02
C GLY A 139 15.85 18.16 -2.14
N GLY A 140 16.53 18.14 -3.28
CA GLY A 140 16.09 17.38 -4.45
C GLY A 140 16.03 15.88 -4.20
N TYR A 141 16.88 15.34 -3.31
CA TYR A 141 16.83 13.93 -2.93
C TYR A 141 15.60 13.61 -2.09
N LEU A 142 15.21 14.50 -1.19
CA LEU A 142 13.98 14.36 -0.40
C LEU A 142 12.73 14.36 -1.29
N VAL A 143 12.68 15.26 -2.28
CA VAL A 143 11.61 15.25 -3.31
C VAL A 143 11.66 13.96 -4.12
N GLY A 144 12.87 13.54 -4.51
CA GLY A 144 13.12 12.27 -5.19
C GLY A 144 12.61 11.06 -4.41
N PHE A 145 12.71 11.05 -3.08
CA PHE A 145 12.19 9.96 -2.24
C PHE A 145 10.69 9.80 -2.35
N VAL A 146 9.94 10.91 -2.41
CA VAL A 146 8.48 10.88 -2.58
C VAL A 146 8.10 10.24 -3.91
N VAL A 147 8.78 10.65 -5.00
CA VAL A 147 8.57 10.09 -6.35
C VAL A 147 8.96 8.61 -6.37
N ALA A 148 10.13 8.25 -5.84
CA ALA A 148 10.61 6.89 -5.80
C ALA A 148 9.67 5.96 -5.02
N ALA A 149 9.18 6.38 -3.85
CA ALA A 149 8.23 5.58 -3.08
C ALA A 149 6.93 5.31 -3.85
N GLY A 150 6.44 6.28 -4.63
CA GLY A 150 5.30 6.09 -5.51
C GLY A 150 5.55 5.08 -6.63
N LEU A 151 6.67 5.23 -7.35
CA LEU A 151 7.06 4.33 -8.44
C LEU A 151 7.28 2.90 -7.96
N ILE A 152 8.02 2.74 -6.86
CA ILE A 152 8.33 1.44 -6.27
C ILE A 152 7.06 0.80 -5.72
N GLY A 153 6.23 1.57 -5.01
CA GLY A 153 4.97 1.07 -4.48
C GLY A 153 4.02 0.61 -5.58
N LEU A 154 3.96 1.34 -6.69
CA LEU A 154 3.18 0.93 -7.86
C LEU A 154 3.73 -0.38 -8.46
N ALA A 155 5.04 -0.52 -8.59
CA ALA A 155 5.65 -1.76 -9.08
C ALA A 155 5.40 -2.96 -8.14
N ALA A 156 5.43 -2.73 -6.81
CA ALA A 156 5.15 -3.75 -5.81
C ALA A 156 3.67 -4.17 -5.79
N GLU A 157 2.73 -3.25 -6.02
CA GLU A 157 1.31 -3.57 -6.22
C GLU A 157 1.12 -4.55 -7.40
N HIS A 158 1.94 -4.42 -8.45
CA HIS A 158 2.00 -5.35 -9.59
C HIS A 158 2.89 -6.58 -9.36
N GLY A 159 3.49 -6.73 -8.17
CA GLY A 159 4.23 -7.91 -7.74
C GLY A 159 5.70 -7.98 -8.11
N ALA A 160 6.31 -6.87 -8.53
CA ALA A 160 7.74 -6.80 -8.83
C ALA A 160 8.60 -7.19 -7.61
N ASP A 161 8.15 -6.86 -6.41
CA ASP A 161 8.83 -7.10 -5.13
C ASP A 161 8.85 -8.57 -4.67
N ARG A 162 8.12 -9.45 -5.35
CA ARG A 162 8.07 -10.91 -5.07
C ARG A 162 9.16 -11.68 -5.81
N ARG A 163 9.79 -11.08 -6.83
CA ARG A 163 10.85 -11.70 -7.64
C ARG A 163 12.17 -10.96 -7.37
N PRO A 164 13.24 -11.63 -6.90
CA PRO A 164 14.49 -10.96 -6.51
C PRO A 164 15.07 -10.02 -7.58
N LEU A 165 15.10 -10.47 -8.85
CA LEU A 165 15.61 -9.65 -9.95
C LEU A 165 14.74 -8.41 -10.20
N LEU A 166 13.42 -8.56 -10.22
CA LEU A 166 12.52 -7.42 -10.42
C LEU A 166 12.57 -6.45 -9.23
N ALA A 167 12.71 -6.97 -8.01
CA ALA A 167 12.89 -6.15 -6.82
C ALA A 167 14.18 -5.32 -6.89
N ALA A 168 15.30 -5.92 -7.32
CA ALA A 168 16.56 -5.22 -7.53
C ALA A 168 16.47 -4.16 -8.65
N LEU A 169 15.80 -4.48 -9.77
CA LEU A 169 15.59 -3.54 -10.87
C LEU A 169 14.66 -2.38 -10.46
N THR A 170 13.63 -2.67 -9.67
CA THR A 170 12.71 -1.65 -9.13
C THR A 170 13.44 -0.72 -8.16
N PHE A 171 14.34 -1.26 -7.33
CA PHE A 171 15.24 -0.45 -6.51
C PHE A 171 16.10 0.46 -7.39
N ALA A 172 16.76 -0.10 -8.42
CA ALA A 172 17.62 0.69 -9.31
C ALA A 172 16.86 1.81 -10.02
N ALA A 173 15.63 1.53 -10.50
CA ALA A 173 14.76 2.52 -11.12
C ALA A 173 14.34 3.63 -10.13
N GLY A 174 13.97 3.26 -8.91
CA GLY A 174 13.67 4.23 -7.85
C GLY A 174 14.87 5.09 -7.49
N GLN A 175 16.05 4.47 -7.37
CA GLN A 175 17.30 5.17 -7.10
C GLN A 175 17.67 6.15 -8.23
N LEU A 176 17.46 5.77 -9.48
CA LEU A 176 17.64 6.66 -10.63
C LEU A 176 16.65 7.82 -10.59
N ALA A 177 15.38 7.59 -10.23
CA ALA A 177 14.40 8.66 -10.07
C ALA A 177 14.80 9.65 -8.97
N VAL A 178 15.38 9.17 -7.86
CA VAL A 178 15.95 10.04 -6.81
C VAL A 178 17.05 10.91 -7.40
N PHE A 179 18.01 10.32 -8.12
CA PHE A 179 19.14 11.06 -8.68
C PHE A 179 18.75 12.02 -9.81
N ALA A 180 17.75 11.68 -10.61
CA ALA A 180 17.24 12.53 -11.68
C ALA A 180 16.71 13.87 -11.16
N ILE A 181 16.23 13.92 -9.91
CA ILE A 181 15.76 15.14 -9.25
C ILE A 181 16.86 15.72 -8.35
N GLY A 182 17.53 14.86 -7.58
CA GLY A 182 18.56 15.24 -6.61
C GLY A 182 19.78 15.91 -7.23
N VAL A 183 20.32 15.38 -8.32
CA VAL A 183 21.57 15.89 -8.92
C VAL A 183 21.38 17.28 -9.54
N PRO A 184 20.35 17.55 -10.37
CA PRO A 184 20.12 18.91 -10.86
C PRO A 184 19.83 19.91 -9.74
N TRP A 185 19.13 19.49 -8.68
CA TRP A 185 18.90 20.33 -7.51
C TRP A 185 20.22 20.67 -6.80
N LEU A 186 21.03 19.66 -6.53
CA LEU A 186 22.34 19.81 -5.88
C LEU A 186 23.23 20.77 -6.65
N LYS A 187 23.27 20.65 -7.98
CA LYS A 187 23.98 21.56 -8.87
C LYS A 187 23.64 23.01 -8.58
N VAL A 188 22.35 23.32 -8.42
CA VAL A 188 21.86 24.69 -8.23
C VAL A 188 22.07 25.14 -6.79
N ALA A 189 21.74 24.29 -5.81
CA ALA A 189 21.80 24.63 -4.40
C ALA A 189 23.23 24.83 -3.87
N ALA A 190 24.22 24.14 -4.44
CA ALA A 190 25.63 24.21 -4.04
C ALA A 190 26.53 24.90 -5.07
N ASP A 191 25.95 25.53 -6.10
CA ASP A 191 26.66 26.21 -7.20
C ASP A 191 27.81 25.39 -7.80
N LEU A 192 27.52 24.13 -8.12
CA LEU A 192 28.52 23.19 -8.64
C LEU A 192 28.55 23.19 -10.17
N SER A 193 29.71 22.78 -10.73
CA SER A 193 29.77 22.36 -12.13
C SER A 193 28.94 21.09 -12.33
N TRP A 194 28.52 20.79 -13.57
CA TRP A 194 27.84 19.53 -13.86
C TRP A 194 28.70 18.30 -13.56
N GLY A 195 30.01 18.39 -13.76
CA GLY A 195 30.95 17.32 -13.43
C GLY A 195 30.94 17.01 -11.94
N ASP A 196 31.03 18.05 -11.11
CA ASP A 196 31.02 17.91 -9.65
C ASP A 196 29.66 17.47 -9.13
N ALA A 197 28.57 18.01 -9.68
CA ALA A 197 27.22 17.61 -9.30
C ALA A 197 26.96 16.12 -9.60
N ILE A 198 27.40 15.62 -10.76
CA ILE A 198 27.31 14.19 -11.09
C ILE A 198 28.24 13.37 -10.18
N HIS A 199 29.47 13.84 -9.98
CA HIS A 199 30.43 13.11 -9.16
C HIS A 199 29.97 12.96 -7.71
N TYR A 200 29.68 14.08 -7.03
CA TYR A 200 29.24 14.12 -5.64
C TYR A 200 27.80 13.71 -5.45
N GLY A 201 26.95 13.86 -6.47
CA GLY A 201 25.52 13.62 -6.38
C GLY A 201 25.04 12.26 -6.90
N PHE A 202 25.87 11.54 -7.65
CA PHE A 202 25.54 10.24 -8.26
C PHE A 202 26.70 9.24 -8.17
N THR A 203 27.89 9.59 -8.68
CA THR A 203 28.99 8.64 -8.87
C THR A 203 29.46 8.01 -7.56
N VAL A 204 29.64 8.81 -6.51
CA VAL A 204 30.03 8.32 -5.17
C VAL A 204 29.01 7.35 -4.57
N PHE A 205 27.76 7.42 -5.00
CA PHE A 205 26.68 6.57 -4.48
C PHE A 205 26.54 5.25 -5.22
N ILE A 206 27.20 5.04 -6.37
CA ILE A 206 27.01 3.84 -7.21
C ILE A 206 27.30 2.56 -6.42
N PHE A 207 28.45 2.50 -5.74
CA PHE A 207 28.84 1.32 -4.96
C PHE A 207 27.80 1.00 -3.87
N GLY A 208 27.43 2.01 -3.08
CA GLY A 208 26.39 1.87 -2.07
C GLY A 208 25.03 1.50 -2.67
N GLY A 209 24.71 1.99 -3.86
CA GLY A 209 23.50 1.68 -4.61
C GLY A 209 23.44 0.21 -5.04
N ILE A 210 24.54 -0.37 -5.52
CA ILE A 210 24.61 -1.79 -5.89
C ILE A 210 24.37 -2.66 -4.66
N VAL A 211 25.07 -2.39 -3.56
CA VAL A 211 24.89 -3.13 -2.30
C VAL A 211 23.44 -3.04 -1.82
N LYS A 212 22.86 -1.85 -1.82
CA LYS A 212 21.46 -1.65 -1.43
C LYS A 212 20.46 -2.33 -2.38
N ALA A 213 20.74 -2.37 -3.69
CA ALA A 213 19.90 -3.06 -4.66
C ALA A 213 19.86 -4.58 -4.40
N VAL A 214 21.02 -5.18 -4.08
CA VAL A 214 21.11 -6.58 -3.68
C VAL A 214 20.32 -6.82 -2.38
N LEU A 215 20.50 -5.95 -1.38
CA LEU A 215 19.74 -6.05 -0.13
C LEU A 215 18.23 -5.95 -0.36
N ALA A 216 17.77 -5.01 -1.19
CA ALA A 216 16.36 -4.87 -1.52
C ALA A 216 15.81 -6.12 -2.25
N GLY A 217 16.61 -6.70 -3.15
CA GLY A 217 16.32 -7.95 -3.85
C GLY A 217 16.25 -9.18 -2.95
N VAL A 218 16.85 -9.13 -1.76
CA VAL A 218 16.77 -10.21 -0.75
C VAL A 218 15.66 -9.94 0.27
N VAL A 219 15.64 -8.77 0.88
CA VAL A 219 14.76 -8.42 2.01
C VAL A 219 13.29 -8.50 1.59
N THR A 220 12.92 -7.86 0.47
CA THR A 220 11.52 -7.73 0.09
C THR A 220 10.86 -9.06 -0.28
N PRO A 221 11.47 -9.90 -1.14
CA PRO A 221 10.93 -11.24 -1.40
C PRO A 221 10.94 -12.15 -0.17
N SER A 222 11.93 -12.02 0.71
CA SER A 222 12.03 -12.83 1.93
C SER A 222 10.92 -12.49 2.92
N ALA A 223 10.57 -11.20 3.06
CA ALA A 223 9.43 -10.77 3.86
C ALA A 223 8.12 -11.42 3.38
N TRP A 224 7.89 -11.47 2.07
CA TRP A 224 6.74 -12.18 1.49
C TRP A 224 6.75 -13.68 1.77
N ARG A 225 7.91 -14.34 1.67
CA ARG A 225 8.04 -15.78 1.97
C ARG A 225 7.72 -16.07 3.44
N LEU A 226 8.18 -15.22 4.35
CA LEU A 226 7.91 -15.36 5.78
C LEU A 226 6.41 -15.15 6.08
N ALA A 227 5.82 -14.08 5.54
CA ALA A 227 4.40 -13.79 5.72
C ALA A 227 3.50 -14.96 5.27
N ARG A 228 3.80 -15.57 4.12
CA ARG A 228 3.05 -16.74 3.61
C ARG A 228 3.14 -17.98 4.52
N ARG A 229 4.26 -18.16 5.21
CA ARG A 229 4.44 -19.26 6.18
C ARG A 229 3.59 -19.06 7.42
N VAL A 230 3.46 -17.83 7.90
CA VAL A 230 2.65 -17.47 9.07
C VAL A 230 1.16 -17.58 8.76
N ASP A 231 0.73 -17.23 7.54
CA ASP A 231 -0.66 -17.31 7.11
C ASP A 231 -1.15 -18.75 6.79
N GLY A 232 -0.33 -19.78 7.00
CA GLY A 232 -0.72 -21.19 6.85
C GLY A 232 -1.07 -21.63 5.42
N ARG A 233 -0.69 -20.84 4.39
CA ARG A 233 -0.93 -21.14 2.96
C ARG A 233 0.31 -21.73 2.26
N GLY A 234 1.13 -22.44 3.02
CA GLY A 234 2.37 -23.07 2.56
C GLY A 234 2.17 -24.50 2.12
#